data_AF-A0A847MEZ7-F1
#
_entry.id   AF-A0A847MEZ7-F1
#
_cell.length_a   1.000
_cell.length_b   1.000
_cell.length_c   1.000
_cell.angle_alpha   90.00
_cell.angle_beta   90.00
_cell.angle_gamma   90.00
#
_symmetry.space_group_name_H-M   'P 1'
#
loop_
_entity.id
_entity.type
_entity.pdbx_description
1 polymer ?
#
loop_
_entity_poly.entity_id
_entity_poly.type
_entity_poly.pdbx_seq_one_letter_code
_entity_poly.pdbx_strand_id
1 'polypeptide(L)'
;MDKARLLRSVESAYMKEVPDIEPGQTVRVHLKVVEGDKERIQVFEGLVIALKGSGISRTMTVRKMSFGIGIERVFPIHSPRIETIEVVRRGKVRRAKLYYLRGKSTKESRIEEKRER
;
A
#
# COMPACT_ATOMS: atom_id res chain seq x y z
N MET A 1 34.59 8.30 5.10
CA MET A 1 33.23 8.86 5.26
C MET A 1 32.23 7.71 5.39
N ASP A 2 31.35 7.75 6.39
CA ASP A 2 30.32 6.73 6.56
C ASP A 2 29.23 6.90 5.50
N LYS A 3 29.28 6.04 4.49
CA LYS A 3 28.37 6.03 3.33
C LYS A 3 26.91 5.85 3.74
N ALA A 4 26.64 5.12 4.82
CA ALA A 4 25.27 4.90 5.31
C ALA A 4 24.68 6.15 5.95
N ARG A 5 25.50 7.01 6.54
CA ARG A 5 25.07 8.31 7.07
C ARG A 5 24.72 9.28 5.95
N LEU A 6 25.55 9.32 4.90
CA LEU A 6 25.33 10.19 3.74
C LEU A 6 24.06 9.80 2.96
N LEU A 7 23.82 8.50 2.79
CA LEU A 7 22.61 8.02 2.15
C LEU A 7 21.36 8.43 2.95
N ARG A 8 21.36 8.19 4.26
CA ARG A 8 20.23 8.58 5.14
C ARG A 8 19.94 10.07 5.11
N SER A 9 20.96 10.94 5.04
CA SER A 9 20.73 12.38 4.93
C SER A 9 20.00 12.76 3.64
N VAL A 10 20.32 12.10 2.52
CA VAL A 10 19.61 12.35 1.25
C VAL A 10 18.19 11.80 1.30
N GLU A 11 18.01 10.57 1.80
CA GLU A 11 16.71 9.91 1.87
C GLU A 11 15.70 10.65 2.77
N SER A 12 16.18 11.25 3.86
CA SER A 12 15.33 11.95 4.84
C SER A 12 14.51 13.07 4.21
N ALA A 13 15.04 13.77 3.20
CA ALA A 13 14.34 14.86 2.50
C ALA A 13 13.13 14.37 1.67
N TYR A 14 13.06 13.07 1.39
CA TYR A 14 11.99 12.46 0.58
C TYR A 14 11.07 11.55 1.41
N MET A 15 11.31 11.40 2.72
CA MET A 15 10.40 10.66 3.59
C MET A 15 9.14 11.48 3.87
N LYS A 16 8.00 10.83 3.66
CA LYS A 16 6.69 11.34 4.06
C LYS A 16 6.21 10.65 5.34
N GLU A 17 5.52 11.39 6.20
CA GLU A 17 4.71 10.79 7.25
C GLU A 17 3.56 10.01 6.63
N VAL A 18 3.36 8.78 7.09
CA VAL A 18 2.38 7.84 6.57
C VAL A 18 1.79 7.06 7.74
N PRO A 19 0.53 6.61 7.65
CA PRO A 19 -0.04 5.76 8.67
C PRO A 19 0.76 4.46 8.82
N ASP A 20 0.65 3.81 9.97
CA ASP A 20 1.21 2.49 10.13
C ASP A 20 0.42 1.46 9.31
N ILE A 21 1.05 1.00 8.23
CA ILE A 21 0.47 0.09 7.26
C ILE A 21 0.97 -1.32 7.56
N GLU A 22 0.00 -2.24 7.70
CA GLU A 22 0.24 -3.66 7.91
C GLU A 22 -0.43 -4.51 6.82
N PRO A 23 0.12 -5.69 6.47
CA PRO A 23 -0.60 -6.66 5.64
C PRO A 23 -1.93 -7.03 6.29
N GLY A 24 -2.97 -7.19 5.46
CA GLY A 24 -4.33 -7.49 5.93
C GLY A 24 -5.20 -6.25 6.15
N GLN A 25 -4.63 -5.05 6.13
CA GLN A 25 -5.41 -3.81 6.12
C GLN A 25 -5.97 -3.51 4.73
N THR A 26 -7.18 -2.97 4.65
CA THR A 26 -7.72 -2.33 3.45
C THR A 26 -7.36 -0.86 3.48
N VAL A 27 -6.76 -0.37 2.40
CA VAL A 27 -6.32 1.02 2.27
C VAL A 27 -6.95 1.69 1.06
N ARG A 28 -7.17 3.02 1.15
CA ARG A 28 -7.39 3.90 -0.01
C ARG A 28 -6.12 4.66 -0.28
N VAL A 29 -5.58 4.50 -1.48
CA VAL A 29 -4.43 5.27 -1.97
C VAL A 29 -4.93 6.33 -2.94
N HIS A 30 -4.77 7.60 -2.56
CA HIS A 30 -5.09 8.74 -3.42
C HIS A 30 -3.88 9.02 -4.32
N LEU A 31 -3.95 8.57 -5.57
CA LEU A 31 -2.86 8.68 -6.53
C LEU A 31 -3.10 9.85 -7.48
N LYS A 32 -2.13 10.75 -7.58
CA LYS A 32 -2.08 11.77 -8.63
C LYS A 32 -1.75 11.09 -9.97
N VAL A 33 -2.68 11.21 -10.92
CA VAL A 33 -2.56 10.70 -12.29
C VAL A 33 -2.51 11.89 -13.24
N VAL A 34 -1.53 11.87 -14.14
CA VAL A 34 -1.34 12.89 -15.18
C VAL A 34 -1.76 12.30 -16.52
N GLU A 35 -2.73 12.94 -17.17
CA GLU A 35 -3.29 12.55 -18.48
C GLU A 35 -3.11 13.75 -19.43
N GLY A 36 -1.98 13.79 -20.14
CA GLY A 36 -1.58 14.97 -20.91
C GLY A 36 -1.29 16.16 -19.99
N ASP A 37 -1.97 17.28 -20.21
CA ASP A 37 -1.84 18.50 -19.41
C ASP A 37 -2.77 18.54 -18.18
N LYS A 38 -3.60 17.51 -17.98
CA LYS A 38 -4.55 17.45 -16.86
C LYS A 38 -4.05 16.55 -15.75
N GLU A 39 -4.15 17.04 -14.51
CA GLU A 39 -3.92 16.23 -13.31
C GLU A 39 -5.26 15.93 -12.62
N ARG A 40 -5.41 14.69 -12.14
CA ARG A 40 -6.53 14.29 -11.28
C ARG A 40 -6.08 13.33 -10.19
N ILE A 41 -6.83 13.27 -9.10
CA ILE A 41 -6.66 12.26 -8.06
C ILE A 41 -7.51 11.04 -8.41
N GLN A 42 -6.87 9.89 -8.58
CA GLN A 42 -7.53 8.60 -8.72
C GLN A 42 -7.37 7.81 -7.41
N VAL A 43 -8.49 7.35 -6.86
CA VAL A 43 -8.48 6.51 -5.65
C VAL A 43 -8.33 5.04 -6.02
N PHE A 44 -7.35 4.38 -5.41
CA PHE A 44 -7.21 2.93 -5.46
C PHE A 44 -7.47 2.34 -4.07
N GLU A 45 -8.65 1.76 -3.89
CA GLU A 45 -9.01 1.03 -2.66
C GLU A 45 -8.76 -0.47 -2.83
N GLY A 46 -8.09 -1.08 -1.86
CA GLY A 46 -7.89 -2.53 -1.84
C GLY A 46 -7.13 -3.03 -0.62
N LEU A 47 -6.93 -4.34 -0.58
CA LEU A 47 -6.26 -5.04 0.51
C LEU A 47 -4.74 -4.98 0.33
N VAL A 48 -4.01 -4.58 1.38
CA VAL A 48 -2.56 -4.71 1.44
C VAL A 48 -2.21 -6.19 1.61
N ILE A 49 -1.62 -6.78 0.57
CA ILE A 49 -1.25 -8.21 0.57
C ILE A 49 0.23 -8.44 0.86
N ALA A 50 1.07 -7.41 0.75
CA ALA A 50 2.49 -7.51 1.06
C ALA A 50 3.09 -6.13 1.33
N LEU A 51 4.10 -6.11 2.17
CA LEU A 51 5.06 -5.01 2.34
C LEU A 51 6.45 -5.51 1.98
N LYS A 52 7.25 -4.67 1.33
CA LYS A 52 8.63 -5.00 0.95
C LYS A 52 9.52 -3.76 1.09
N GLY A 53 10.79 -3.99 1.44
CA GLY A 53 11.77 -2.90 1.60
C GLY A 53 11.65 -2.19 2.94
N SER A 54 12.50 -1.20 3.14
CA SER A 54 12.62 -0.41 4.37
C SER A 54 13.00 1.03 4.05
N GLY A 55 12.76 1.95 4.99
CA GLY A 55 13.03 3.37 4.79
C GLY A 55 12.34 3.90 3.53
N ILE A 56 13.05 4.71 2.73
CA ILE A 56 12.52 5.33 1.52
C ILE A 56 12.06 4.29 0.47
N SER A 57 12.68 3.11 0.46
CA SER A 57 12.40 2.03 -0.49
C SER A 57 11.19 1.16 -0.09
N ARG A 58 10.52 1.48 1.03
CA ARG A 58 9.37 0.70 1.51
C ARG A 58 8.22 0.81 0.51
N THR A 59 7.70 -0.34 0.10
CA THR A 59 6.60 -0.48 -0.85
C THR A 59 5.48 -1.31 -0.24
N MET A 60 4.25 -1.04 -0.68
CA MET A 60 3.08 -1.87 -0.39
C MET A 60 2.46 -2.40 -1.68
N THR A 61 2.01 -3.65 -1.66
CA THR A 61 1.23 -4.24 -2.75
C THR A 61 -0.23 -4.27 -2.33
N VAL A 62 -1.08 -3.56 -3.08
CA VAL A 62 -2.52 -3.44 -2.81
C VAL A 62 -3.28 -4.19 -3.90
N ARG A 63 -4.17 -5.10 -3.49
CA ARG A 63 -4.99 -5.95 -4.37
C ARG A 63 -6.46 -5.57 -4.27
N LYS A 64 -7.15 -5.47 -5.40
CA LYS A 64 -8.62 -5.38 -5.46
C LYS A 64 -9.18 -6.23 -6.59
N MET A 65 -10.45 -6.60 -6.47
CA MET A 65 -11.22 -7.12 -7.61
C MET A 65 -11.90 -5.93 -8.29
N SER A 66 -11.74 -5.79 -9.60
CA SER A 66 -12.37 -4.74 -10.40
C SER A 66 -12.99 -5.39 -11.62
N PHE A 67 -14.32 -5.29 -11.78
CA PHE A 67 -15.05 -5.89 -12.92
C PHE A 67 -14.71 -7.37 -13.13
N GLY A 68 -14.61 -8.15 -12.04
CA GLY A 68 -14.26 -9.58 -12.09
C GLY A 68 -12.77 -9.88 -12.28
N ILE A 69 -11.93 -8.87 -12.53
CA ILE A 69 -10.49 -9.04 -12.74
C ILE A 69 -9.73 -8.64 -11.46
N GLY A 70 -8.80 -9.49 -11.04
CA GLY A 70 -7.90 -9.20 -9.92
C GLY A 70 -6.81 -8.23 -10.34
N ILE A 71 -6.83 -7.01 -9.81
CA ILE A 71 -5.84 -5.98 -10.06
C ILE A 71 -4.94 -5.83 -8.84
N GLU A 72 -3.63 -5.81 -9.07
CA GLU A 72 -2.63 -5.50 -8.05
C GLU A 72 -1.83 -4.28 -8.48
N ARG A 73 -1.60 -3.36 -7.55
CA ARG A 73 -0.69 -2.23 -7.74
C ARG A 73 0.35 -2.21 -6.63
N VAL A 74 1.60 -1.92 -7.00
CA VAL A 74 2.69 -1.72 -6.06
C VAL A 74 2.92 -0.22 -5.90
N PHE A 75 2.86 0.25 -4.66
CA PHE A 75 3.00 1.66 -4.32
C PHE A 75 4.26 1.85 -3.46
N PRO A 76 5.24 2.68 -3.90
CA PRO A 76 6.26 3.22 -3.01
C PRO A 76 5.60 4.15 -2.00
N ILE A 77 5.72 3.84 -0.72
CA ILE A 77 4.92 4.47 0.34
C ILE A 77 5.19 5.98 0.45
N HIS A 78 6.43 6.39 0.19
CA HIS A 78 6.85 7.80 0.24
C HIS A 78 6.80 8.50 -1.13
N SER A 79 6.13 7.91 -2.13
CA SER A 79 6.06 8.49 -3.47
C SER A 79 5.44 9.89 -3.46
N PRO A 80 6.01 10.87 -4.19
CA PRO A 80 5.41 12.19 -4.35
C PRO A 80 4.06 12.12 -5.09
N ARG A 81 3.82 11.08 -5.88
CA ARG A 81 2.55 10.89 -6.61
C ARG A 81 1.40 10.44 -5.72
N ILE A 82 1.68 10.00 -4.49
CA ILE A 82 0.65 9.66 -3.53
C ILE A 82 0.34 10.91 -2.71
N GLU A 83 -0.90 11.35 -2.79
CA GLU A 83 -1.42 12.48 -2.03
C GLU A 83 -1.62 12.05 -0.57
N THR A 84 -2.44 11.02 -0.35
CA THR A 84 -2.73 10.46 0.97
C THR A 84 -2.93 8.94 0.91
N ILE A 85 -2.72 8.28 2.04
CA ILE A 85 -3.06 6.88 2.27
C ILE A 85 -3.97 6.83 3.49
N GLU A 86 -5.15 6.24 3.33
CA GLU A 86 -6.10 6.03 4.43
C GLU A 86 -6.22 4.55 4.73
N VAL A 87 -6.14 4.18 6.02
CA VAL A 87 -6.47 2.82 6.47
C VAL A 87 -7.97 2.77 6.73
N VAL A 88 -8.70 2.11 5.84
CA VAL A 88 -10.18 2.02 5.90
C VAL A 88 -10.63 0.93 6.87
N ARG A 89 -9.90 -0.18 6.88
CA ARG A 89 -10.27 -1.37 7.66
C ARG A 89 -9.03 -2.17 8.05
N ARG A 90 -9.00 -2.70 9.26
CA ARG A 90 -7.92 -3.56 9.76
C ARG A 90 -8.36 -5.03 9.74
N GLY A 91 -7.81 -5.84 8.84
CA GLY A 91 -8.10 -7.27 8.78
C GLY A 91 -7.14 -8.10 9.64
N LYS A 92 -7.67 -9.13 10.29
CA LYS A 92 -6.90 -10.10 11.07
C LYS A 92 -6.28 -11.14 10.14
N VAL A 93 -4.96 -11.09 9.99
CA VAL A 93 -4.20 -12.05 9.18
C VAL A 93 -3.08 -12.71 9.98
N ARG A 94 -2.65 -13.89 9.52
CA ARG A 94 -1.59 -14.68 10.18
C ARG A 94 -0.26 -14.68 9.42
N ARG A 95 -0.24 -14.14 8.19
CA ARG A 95 0.92 -14.17 7.29
C ARG A 95 1.28 -12.74 6.89
N ALA A 96 2.58 -12.44 6.81
CA ALA A 96 3.07 -11.15 6.32
C ALA A 96 2.87 -10.95 4.81
N LYS A 97 2.74 -12.05 4.05
CA LYS A 97 2.46 -12.04 2.61
C LYS A 97 1.22 -12.88 2.32
N LEU A 98 0.20 -12.24 1.76
CA LEU A 98 -1.12 -12.82 1.54
C LEU A 98 -1.32 -13.30 0.09
N TYR A 99 -0.25 -13.75 -0.58
CA TYR A 99 -0.31 -14.19 -1.97
C TYR A 99 -1.28 -15.36 -2.22
N TYR A 100 -1.58 -16.13 -1.17
CA TYR A 100 -2.60 -17.19 -1.21
C TYR A 100 -4.01 -16.67 -1.56
N LEU A 101 -4.27 -15.36 -1.44
CA LEU A 101 -5.54 -14.76 -1.82
C LEU A 101 -5.72 -14.62 -3.34
N ARG A 102 -4.66 -14.78 -4.15
CA ARG A 102 -4.73 -14.63 -5.62
C ARG A 102 -5.58 -15.69 -6.30
N GLY A 103 -5.57 -16.90 -5.77
CA GLY A 103 -6.33 -18.04 -6.29
C GLY A 103 -7.66 -18.29 -5.54
N LYS A 104 -8.04 -17.42 -4.62
CA LYS A 104 -9.27 -17.58 -3.82
C LYS A 104 -10.42 -16.84 -4.46
N SER A 105 -11.63 -17.41 -4.32
CA SER A 105 -12.86 -16.71 -4.68
C SER A 105 -13.07 -15.47 -3.78
N THR A 106 -13.94 -14.55 -4.20
CA THR A 106 -14.32 -13.38 -3.39
C THR A 106 -14.86 -13.77 -2.02
N LYS A 107 -15.53 -14.93 -1.92
CA LYS A 107 -16.08 -15.45 -0.65
C LYS A 107 -14.97 -15.91 0.29
N GLU A 108 -13.99 -16.66 -0.23
CA GLU A 108 -12.88 -17.25 0.55
C GLU A 108 -11.77 -16.26 0.89
N SER A 109 -11.70 -15.15 0.17
CA SER A 109 -10.74 -14.05 0.40
C SER A 109 -11.23 -13.05 1.45
N ARG A 110 -12.43 -13.23 2.00
CA ARG A 110 -12.93 -12.42 3.11
C ARG A 110 -12.04 -12.62 4.34
N ILE A 111 -11.56 -11.50 4.88
CA ILE A 111 -10.73 -11.46 6.09
C ILE A 111 -11.59 -10.90 7.22
N GLU A 112 -11.53 -11.56 8.38
CA GLU A 112 -12.17 -11.10 9.61
C GLU A 112 -11.61 -9.76 10.06
N GLU A 113 -12.46 -8.90 10.62
CA GLU A 113 -12.02 -7.63 11.15
C GLU A 113 -11.26 -7.82 12.46
N LYS A 114 -10.16 -7.08 12.62
CA LYS A 114 -9.40 -7.04 13.87
C LYS A 114 -10.21 -6.18 14.85
N ARG A 115 -10.78 -6.79 15.88
CA ARG A 115 -11.42 -6.06 16.98
C ARG A 115 -10.34 -5.29 17.73
N GLU A 116 -10.52 -3.98 17.87
CA GLU A 116 -9.76 -3.20 18.83
C GLU A 116 -10.20 -3.64 20.24
N ARG A 117 -9.23 -3.91 21.11
CA ARG A 117 -9.50 -4.29 22.50
C ARG A 117 -9.67 -3.05 23.35
#